data_AF-A0A8T3SIR0-F1
#
_entry.id   AF-A0A8T3SIR0-F1
#
_cell.length_a   1.000
_cell.length_b   1.000
_cell.length_c   1.000
_cell.angle_alpha   90.00
_cell.angle_beta   90.00
_cell.angle_gamma   90.00
#
_symmetry.space_group_name_H-M   'P 1'
#
loop_
_entity.id
_entity.type
_entity.pdbx_description
1 polymer ?
#
loop_
_entity_poly.entity_id
_entity_poly.type
_entity_poly.pdbx_seq_one_letter_code
_entity_poly.pdbx_strand_id
1 'polypeptide(L)'
;MKIQIKQLTLLLFSIVGSTQIQAAPCPFNNKISCTVVKDILNDRAANGLRYYAPTNYDHRKSGEINVFDASLVQSYTDGVNAPGQLKLTAKRINAGFFKSGEIMTRHNLDQPPYNAPTKSVQFTTKDIKHGYFEAKVKLPKCDTSDDGLCQRGAAPQSYTRGLWPSVWLLPTKDTPWPSNGEIDIFEAYKKSEGINVGTAALHFNGNDPRCGGNDCKGIGMHLPNAITTDPLYSTFHTWGFEWEPDPKSTRGGVIMTGYFDNKKQWGPLRTETLPGDGPAAMARGFSDPNGGFYLITAVAVGGPYAGATNPHLQTASMYVQSIKAYSVWGNTPPPPPGTCLAPTKINAQVSKDKKKVVLTWQEPANSDPISGYQVSDWLNRVIWTGTTRKFIDRTLPGRPGDYVYFLYSNCSGKLSQSVKYDVNIK
;
A
#
# COMPACT_ATOMS: atom_id res chain seq x y z
N MET A 1 55.33 19.86 44.10
CA MET A 1 54.21 20.65 43.52
C MET A 1 53.34 19.68 42.73
N LYS A 2 52.21 19.24 43.29
CA LYS A 2 51.33 18.21 42.70
C LYS A 2 50.40 18.85 41.67
N ILE A 3 50.42 18.33 40.44
CA ILE A 3 49.52 18.74 39.36
C ILE A 3 48.27 17.85 39.43
N GLN A 4 47.11 18.45 39.68
CA GLN A 4 45.80 17.79 39.60
C GLN A 4 45.32 17.78 38.15
N ILE A 5 45.08 16.59 37.61
CA ILE A 5 44.39 16.37 36.33
C ILE A 5 42.89 16.32 36.65
N LYS A 6 42.11 17.30 36.19
CA LYS A 6 40.64 17.25 36.21
C LYS A 6 40.15 16.39 35.05
N GLN A 7 39.49 15.28 35.36
CA GLN A 7 38.73 14.50 34.38
C GLN A 7 37.53 15.32 33.91
N LEU A 8 37.45 15.53 32.59
CA LEU A 8 36.31 16.15 31.93
C LEU A 8 35.38 15.03 31.45
N THR A 9 34.30 14.78 32.19
CA THR A 9 33.26 13.82 31.81
C THR A 9 32.45 14.40 30.66
N LEU A 10 32.66 13.89 29.45
CA LEU A 10 31.88 14.25 28.27
C LEU A 10 30.53 13.52 28.34
N LEU A 11 29.46 14.21 28.77
CA LEU A 11 28.09 13.72 28.61
C LEU A 11 27.75 13.72 27.11
N LEU A 12 27.73 12.54 26.48
CA LEU A 12 27.03 12.37 25.21
C LEU A 12 25.52 12.47 25.46
N PHE A 13 24.93 13.60 25.09
CA PHE A 13 23.48 13.67 24.90
C PHE A 13 23.11 12.91 23.63
N SER A 14 22.59 11.70 23.81
CA SER A 14 21.88 10.96 22.76
C SER A 14 20.60 11.72 22.43
N ILE A 15 20.65 12.58 21.42
CA ILE A 15 19.45 13.18 20.82
C ILE A 15 18.77 12.06 20.01
N VAL A 16 17.92 11.29 20.68
CA VAL A 16 16.90 10.48 20.00
C VAL A 16 15.88 11.48 19.48
N GLY A 17 16.14 12.03 18.30
CA GLY A 17 15.17 12.82 17.57
C GLY A 17 14.00 11.92 17.17
N SER A 18 12.96 11.88 17.99
CA SER A 18 11.66 11.40 17.58
C SER A 18 11.19 12.28 16.43
N THR A 19 11.29 11.77 15.20
CA THR A 19 10.67 12.40 14.04
C THR A 19 9.18 12.47 14.31
N GLN A 20 8.68 13.66 14.67
CA GLN A 20 7.25 13.88 14.75
C GLN A 20 6.70 13.67 13.33
N ILE A 21 5.93 12.61 13.16
CA ILE A 21 5.25 12.31 11.91
C ILE A 21 4.11 13.32 11.78
N GLN A 22 4.41 14.50 11.25
CA GLN A 22 3.43 15.55 11.02
C GLN A 22 2.66 15.25 9.73
N ALA A 23 1.34 15.42 9.79
CA ALA A 23 0.51 15.37 8.60
C ALA A 23 0.83 16.57 7.71
N ALA A 24 1.00 16.30 6.42
CA ALA A 24 1.23 17.30 5.38
C ALA A 24 0.13 17.18 4.32
N PRO A 25 -0.08 18.18 3.44
CA PRO A 25 -1.00 18.03 2.32
C PRO A 25 -0.63 16.79 1.49
N CYS A 26 -1.64 16.02 1.05
CA CYS A 26 -1.39 14.85 0.20
C CYS A 26 -0.76 15.28 -1.14
N PRO A 27 0.21 14.50 -1.70
CA PRO A 27 0.86 14.83 -2.96
C PRO A 27 -0.13 15.04 -4.13
N PHE A 28 -1.22 14.28 -4.14
CA PHE A 28 -2.24 14.26 -5.18
C PHE A 28 -3.45 15.18 -4.92
N ASN A 29 -3.56 15.74 -3.72
CA ASN A 29 -4.66 16.63 -3.35
C ASN A 29 -4.28 17.50 -2.14
N ASN A 30 -4.05 18.78 -2.38
CA ASN A 30 -3.60 19.73 -1.36
C ASN A 30 -4.68 20.13 -0.33
N LYS A 31 -5.94 19.69 -0.52
CA LYS A 31 -7.05 19.98 0.41
C LYS A 31 -7.20 18.94 1.52
N ILE A 32 -6.55 17.80 1.36
CA ILE A 32 -6.58 16.68 2.30
C ILE A 32 -5.17 16.44 2.83
N SER A 33 -5.09 15.84 4.01
CA SER A 33 -3.79 15.61 4.66
C SER A 33 -3.37 14.15 4.51
N CYS A 34 -2.07 13.91 4.37
CA CYS A 34 -1.46 12.59 4.34
C CYS A 34 -0.38 12.50 5.41
N THR A 35 -0.18 11.28 5.90
CA THR A 35 0.87 10.96 6.86
C THR A 35 1.60 9.74 6.35
N VAL A 36 2.92 9.85 6.18
CA VAL A 36 3.75 8.70 5.80
C VAL A 36 3.63 7.64 6.89
N VAL A 37 3.09 6.49 6.54
CA VAL A 37 3.05 5.30 7.40
C VAL A 37 4.34 4.50 7.19
N LYS A 38 4.82 4.47 5.94
CA LYS A 38 6.04 3.75 5.60
C LYS A 38 6.79 4.38 4.44
N ASP A 39 8.08 4.60 4.61
CA ASP A 39 9.05 4.68 3.51
C ASP A 39 9.63 3.28 3.27
N ILE A 40 9.10 2.57 2.28
CA ILE A 40 9.36 1.14 2.09
C ILE A 40 10.84 0.85 1.85
N LEU A 41 11.55 1.79 1.21
CA LEU A 41 12.96 1.58 0.84
C LEU A 41 13.93 1.97 1.95
N ASN A 42 13.53 2.86 2.85
CA ASN A 42 14.39 3.40 3.90
C ASN A 42 14.10 2.86 5.30
N ASP A 43 12.81 2.66 5.63
CA ASP A 43 12.41 2.25 6.95
C ASP A 43 12.82 0.81 7.24
N ARG A 44 13.06 0.56 8.53
CA ARG A 44 13.29 -0.78 9.06
C ARG A 44 12.22 -1.11 10.09
N ALA A 45 11.82 -2.37 10.12
CA ALA A 45 10.98 -2.89 11.18
C ALA A 45 11.75 -2.95 12.51
N ALA A 46 11.03 -3.14 13.62
CA ALA A 46 11.62 -3.20 14.96
C ALA A 46 12.71 -4.29 15.10
N ASN A 47 12.64 -5.35 14.30
CA ASN A 47 13.65 -6.41 14.22
C ASN A 47 14.83 -6.08 13.28
N GLY A 48 14.92 -4.85 12.75
CA GLY A 48 15.97 -4.38 11.86
C GLY A 48 15.83 -4.77 10.39
N LEU A 49 14.85 -5.61 10.04
CA LEU A 49 14.62 -6.04 8.65
C LEU A 49 13.97 -4.94 7.81
N ARG A 50 14.20 -4.98 6.50
CA ARG A 50 13.57 -4.09 5.50
C ARG A 50 12.14 -4.55 5.19
N TYR A 51 11.34 -3.66 4.61
CA TYR A 51 9.97 -3.96 4.18
C TYR A 51 9.85 -4.55 2.77
N TYR A 52 10.98 -4.79 2.11
CA TYR A 52 11.04 -5.42 0.80
C TYR A 52 12.23 -6.37 0.73
N ALA A 53 12.16 -7.34 -0.19
CA ALA A 53 13.31 -8.13 -0.60
C ALA A 53 13.34 -8.28 -2.13
N PRO A 54 14.55 -8.31 -2.72
CA PRO A 54 14.73 -8.73 -4.12
C PRO A 54 14.53 -10.23 -4.28
N THR A 55 13.98 -10.67 -5.41
CA THR A 55 13.53 -12.07 -5.60
C THR A 55 14.45 -12.87 -6.54
N ASN A 56 14.45 -14.19 -6.39
CA ASN A 56 15.04 -15.16 -7.32
C ASN A 56 13.92 -16.08 -7.86
N TYR A 57 13.16 -15.60 -8.85
CA TYR A 57 11.93 -16.27 -9.27
C TYR A 57 11.84 -16.44 -10.79
N ASP A 58 11.46 -17.65 -11.22
CA ASP A 58 11.32 -17.99 -12.63
C ASP A 58 9.90 -17.68 -13.13
N HIS A 59 9.75 -16.49 -13.74
CA HIS A 59 8.50 -16.02 -14.29
C HIS A 59 8.12 -16.63 -15.64
N ARG A 60 9.00 -17.40 -16.30
CA ARG A 60 8.75 -17.84 -17.69
C ARG A 60 7.50 -18.71 -17.87
N LYS A 61 6.91 -19.21 -16.77
CA LYS A 61 5.59 -19.85 -16.77
C LYS A 61 4.45 -18.91 -17.22
N SER A 62 4.62 -17.60 -17.07
CA SER A 62 3.67 -16.56 -17.48
C SER A 62 3.96 -15.99 -18.88
N GLY A 63 4.97 -16.53 -19.58
CA GLY A 63 5.29 -16.23 -20.98
C GLY A 63 6.44 -15.23 -21.18
N GLU A 64 6.92 -14.59 -20.13
CA GLU A 64 8.13 -13.75 -20.13
C GLU A 64 9.38 -14.58 -20.48
N ILE A 65 10.44 -13.91 -20.94
CA ILE A 65 11.71 -14.56 -21.30
C ILE A 65 12.82 -14.32 -20.28
N ASN A 66 12.49 -13.72 -19.12
CA ASN A 66 13.42 -13.47 -18.04
C ASN A 66 13.19 -14.37 -16.82
N VAL A 67 14.27 -14.56 -16.07
CA VAL A 67 14.24 -15.04 -14.68
C VAL A 67 14.64 -13.87 -13.78
N PHE A 68 13.88 -13.63 -12.71
CA PHE A 68 14.26 -12.63 -11.73
C PHE A 68 15.45 -13.12 -10.90
N ASP A 69 16.43 -12.24 -10.74
CA ASP A 69 17.69 -12.49 -10.04
C ASP A 69 17.97 -11.32 -9.09
N ALA A 70 18.06 -11.63 -7.80
CA ALA A 70 18.20 -10.65 -6.76
C ALA A 70 19.48 -9.81 -6.89
N SER A 71 20.53 -10.33 -7.55
CA SER A 71 21.78 -9.59 -7.80
C SER A 71 21.62 -8.42 -8.79
N LEU A 72 20.50 -8.38 -9.53
CA LEU A 72 20.15 -7.32 -10.47
C LEU A 72 19.28 -6.21 -9.83
N VAL A 73 19.10 -6.27 -8.51
CA VAL A 73 18.56 -5.19 -7.69
C VAL A 73 19.71 -4.58 -6.88
N GLN A 74 20.11 -3.37 -7.24
CA GLN A 74 21.26 -2.70 -6.63
C GLN A 74 20.83 -1.39 -5.98
N SER A 75 21.42 -1.05 -4.85
CA SER A 75 21.29 0.31 -4.33
C SER A 75 21.98 1.29 -5.28
N TYR A 76 21.38 2.45 -5.50
CA TYR A 76 22.03 3.58 -6.15
C TYR A 76 21.79 4.86 -5.33
N THR A 77 22.48 5.93 -5.70
CA THR A 77 22.22 7.27 -5.18
C THR A 77 22.27 8.27 -6.33
N ASP A 78 21.35 9.24 -6.33
CA ASP A 78 21.41 10.43 -7.18
C ASP A 78 22.06 11.64 -6.48
N GLY A 79 22.62 11.45 -5.28
CA GLY A 79 23.24 12.48 -4.45
C GLY A 79 22.27 13.43 -3.74
N VAL A 80 20.97 13.36 -4.05
CA VAL A 80 19.94 14.27 -3.52
C VAL A 80 18.93 13.53 -2.65
N ASN A 81 18.54 12.32 -3.06
CA ASN A 81 17.48 11.51 -2.44
C ASN A 81 18.04 10.26 -1.76
N ALA A 82 19.29 10.35 -1.28
CA ALA A 82 19.93 9.28 -0.52
C ALA A 82 19.47 9.26 0.94
N PRO A 83 19.48 8.08 1.61
CA PRO A 83 19.68 6.73 1.06
C PRO A 83 18.38 6.12 0.48
N GLY A 84 18.41 4.83 0.11
CA GLY A 84 17.19 4.05 -0.17
C GLY A 84 16.69 4.05 -1.61
N GLN A 85 17.54 4.32 -2.59
CA GLN A 85 17.14 4.26 -4.00
C GLN A 85 17.62 2.95 -4.64
N LEU A 86 16.85 2.41 -5.59
CA LEU A 86 17.13 1.11 -6.22
C LEU A 86 17.22 1.17 -7.74
N LYS A 87 18.21 0.48 -8.29
CA LYS A 87 18.40 0.22 -9.71
C LYS A 87 18.02 -1.22 -9.98
N LEU A 88 17.02 -1.43 -10.82
CA LEU A 88 16.58 -2.75 -11.28
C LEU A 88 17.04 -2.91 -12.73
N THR A 89 17.91 -3.88 -12.99
CA THR A 89 18.53 -4.07 -14.30
C THR A 89 17.97 -5.31 -15.00
N ALA A 90 17.58 -5.18 -16.26
CA ALA A 90 17.42 -6.29 -17.19
C ALA A 90 18.75 -6.53 -17.92
N LYS A 91 19.26 -7.76 -17.90
CA LYS A 91 20.53 -8.17 -18.48
C LYS A 91 20.35 -9.36 -19.39
N ARG A 92 20.76 -9.22 -20.65
CA ARG A 92 20.83 -10.32 -21.61
C ARG A 92 21.93 -11.29 -21.17
N ILE A 93 21.59 -12.58 -21.12
CA ILE A 93 22.56 -13.64 -20.85
C ILE A 93 22.98 -14.31 -22.14
N ASN A 94 22.01 -14.58 -23.03
CA ASN A 94 22.24 -15.06 -24.38
C ASN A 94 21.03 -14.71 -25.29
N ALA A 95 20.98 -15.22 -26.51
CA ALA A 95 19.88 -14.96 -27.42
C ALA A 95 18.56 -15.52 -26.86
N GLY A 96 17.57 -14.64 -26.66
CA GLY A 96 16.24 -15.01 -26.17
C GLY A 96 16.16 -15.26 -24.66
N PHE A 97 17.23 -15.01 -23.88
CA PHE A 97 17.20 -15.19 -22.43
C PHE A 97 17.78 -13.98 -21.69
N PHE A 98 16.99 -13.49 -20.73
CA PHE A 98 17.35 -12.39 -19.85
C PHE A 98 17.30 -12.83 -18.39
N LYS A 99 18.06 -12.12 -17.57
CA LYS A 99 17.80 -12.01 -16.13
C LYS A 99 17.35 -10.59 -15.83
N SER A 100 16.54 -10.39 -14.80
CA SER A 100 16.16 -9.04 -14.41
C SER A 100 15.93 -8.85 -12.91
N GLY A 101 15.82 -7.60 -12.46
CA GLY A 101 15.52 -7.25 -11.08
C GLY A 101 14.02 -7.14 -10.80
N GLU A 102 13.61 -7.63 -9.63
CA GLU A 102 12.29 -7.48 -9.03
C GLU A 102 12.45 -7.34 -7.51
N ILE A 103 11.58 -6.52 -6.90
CA ILE A 103 11.38 -6.49 -5.45
C ILE A 103 9.92 -6.74 -5.10
N MET A 104 9.70 -7.34 -3.94
CA MET A 104 8.37 -7.53 -3.36
C MET A 104 8.34 -7.13 -1.89
N THR A 105 7.16 -6.69 -1.41
CA THR A 105 6.89 -6.39 0.01
C THR A 105 6.18 -7.54 0.75
N ARG A 106 6.34 -8.75 0.21
CA ARG A 106 5.71 -9.99 0.65
C ARG A 106 6.49 -10.66 1.79
N HIS A 107 5.82 -11.50 2.57
CA HIS A 107 6.46 -12.45 3.48
C HIS A 107 7.01 -13.68 2.74
N ASN A 108 7.89 -14.46 3.40
CA ASN A 108 8.42 -15.75 2.95
C ASN A 108 9.14 -15.74 1.58
N LEU A 109 9.70 -14.60 1.19
CA LEU A 109 10.45 -14.50 -0.06
C LEU A 109 11.74 -15.32 -0.03
N ASP A 110 12.28 -15.64 1.15
CA ASP A 110 13.48 -16.46 1.36
C ASP A 110 13.23 -17.97 1.23
N GLN A 111 12.00 -18.38 0.88
CA GLN A 111 11.61 -19.78 0.68
C GLN A 111 11.20 -20.02 -0.79
N PRO A 112 11.16 -21.29 -1.25
CA PRO A 112 10.62 -21.62 -2.55
C PRO A 112 9.18 -21.09 -2.74
N PRO A 113 8.82 -20.60 -3.94
CA PRO A 113 9.62 -20.62 -5.17
C PRO A 113 10.54 -19.40 -5.34
N TYR A 114 10.51 -18.42 -4.44
CA TYR A 114 11.18 -17.12 -4.61
C TYR A 114 12.65 -17.09 -4.20
N ASN A 115 13.06 -17.87 -3.19
CA ASN A 115 14.46 -18.06 -2.78
C ASN A 115 15.30 -16.76 -2.69
N ALA A 116 14.71 -15.68 -2.19
CA ALA A 116 15.37 -14.40 -1.98
C ALA A 116 16.56 -14.56 -1.01
N PRO A 117 17.71 -13.93 -1.27
CA PRO A 117 18.89 -14.04 -0.41
C PRO A 117 18.74 -13.26 0.90
N THR A 118 17.75 -12.38 1.00
CA THR A 118 17.53 -11.52 2.16
C THR A 118 16.11 -11.65 2.68
N LYS A 119 15.97 -11.75 4.01
CA LYS A 119 14.66 -11.71 4.67
C LYS A 119 14.11 -10.28 4.69
N SER A 120 12.80 -10.18 4.56
CA SER A 120 12.04 -8.93 4.71
C SER A 120 10.93 -9.11 5.74
N VAL A 121 10.47 -7.99 6.28
CA VAL A 121 9.16 -7.89 6.93
C VAL A 121 8.15 -7.50 5.86
N GLN A 122 6.99 -8.12 5.94
CA GLN A 122 5.89 -7.85 5.03
C GLN A 122 5.32 -6.44 5.27
N PHE A 123 4.91 -5.78 4.19
CA PHE A 123 4.06 -4.60 4.23
C PHE A 123 2.84 -4.84 3.33
N THR A 124 1.65 -4.44 3.78
CA THR A 124 0.43 -4.61 2.96
C THR A 124 -0.55 -3.46 3.11
N THR A 125 -1.51 -3.38 2.18
CA THR A 125 -2.61 -2.42 2.27
C THR A 125 -3.47 -2.57 3.52
N LYS A 126 -3.48 -3.74 4.17
CA LYS A 126 -4.23 -3.97 5.43
C LYS A 126 -3.76 -3.08 6.57
N ASP A 127 -2.52 -2.62 6.52
CA ASP A 127 -1.93 -1.75 7.55
C ASP A 127 -2.57 -0.34 7.53
N ILE A 128 -3.32 0.00 6.48
CA ILE A 128 -3.87 1.34 6.25
C ILE A 128 -5.31 1.25 5.74
N LYS A 129 -6.24 1.81 6.50
CA LYS A 129 -7.68 1.76 6.17
C LYS A 129 -8.05 2.63 4.97
N HIS A 130 -7.66 3.90 4.99
CA HIS A 130 -7.72 4.83 3.85
C HIS A 130 -6.28 5.17 3.51
N GLY A 131 -5.79 4.55 2.45
CA GLY A 131 -4.38 4.58 2.11
C GLY A 131 -4.11 5.18 0.75
N TYR A 132 -2.89 5.68 0.62
CA TYR A 132 -2.31 6.07 -0.65
C TYR A 132 -0.91 5.46 -0.76
N PHE A 133 -0.63 4.89 -1.90
CA PHE A 133 0.67 4.36 -2.26
C PHE A 133 1.24 5.19 -3.41
N GLU A 134 2.55 5.48 -3.35
CA GLU A 134 3.26 6.06 -4.49
C GLU A 134 4.59 5.35 -4.73
N ALA A 135 4.91 5.14 -6.00
CA ALA A 135 6.24 4.76 -6.47
C ALA A 135 6.76 5.84 -7.41
N LYS A 136 7.92 6.41 -7.09
CA LYS A 136 8.60 7.37 -7.97
C LYS A 136 9.66 6.65 -8.78
N VAL A 137 9.40 6.48 -10.07
CA VAL A 137 10.15 5.58 -10.95
C VAL A 137 10.53 6.30 -12.23
N LYS A 138 11.77 6.08 -12.68
CA LYS A 138 12.22 6.37 -14.04
C LYS A 138 12.36 5.05 -14.78
N LEU A 139 11.62 4.90 -15.86
CA LEU A 139 11.49 3.63 -16.57
C LEU A 139 12.80 3.18 -17.23
N PRO A 140 12.91 1.89 -17.60
CA PRO A 140 14.08 1.33 -18.27
C PRO A 140 14.54 2.13 -19.49
N LYS A 141 15.79 2.55 -19.45
CA LYS A 141 16.56 2.98 -20.62
C LYS A 141 17.69 1.99 -20.85
N CYS A 142 18.07 1.78 -22.11
CA CYS A 142 19.22 0.96 -22.45
C CYS A 142 20.51 1.55 -21.84
N ASP A 143 21.26 0.72 -21.13
CA ASP A 143 22.58 1.08 -20.59
C ASP A 143 23.70 0.59 -21.53
N THR A 144 23.59 -0.64 -22.04
CA THR A 144 24.59 -1.21 -22.96
C THR A 144 23.96 -1.94 -24.15
N SER A 145 24.60 -1.79 -25.30
CA SER A 145 24.35 -2.57 -26.52
C SER A 145 25.64 -3.09 -27.13
N ASP A 146 25.53 -4.09 -28.01
CA ASP A 146 26.68 -4.65 -28.75
C ASP A 146 27.14 -3.79 -29.92
N ASP A 147 26.30 -2.88 -30.41
CA ASP A 147 26.64 -1.85 -31.41
C ASP A 147 27.14 -0.52 -30.79
N GLY A 148 27.17 -0.46 -29.45
CA GLY A 148 27.61 0.68 -28.65
C GLY A 148 26.69 1.91 -28.66
N LEU A 149 25.51 1.87 -29.29
CA LEU A 149 24.62 3.03 -29.35
C LEU A 149 24.10 3.46 -27.99
N CYS A 150 23.86 2.53 -27.06
CA CYS A 150 23.35 2.88 -25.73
C CYS A 150 24.38 3.65 -24.91
N GLN A 151 25.63 3.19 -24.93
CA GLN A 151 26.75 3.80 -24.23
C GLN A 151 27.05 5.21 -24.76
N ARG A 152 26.84 5.45 -26.07
CA ARG A 152 26.98 6.77 -26.70
C ARG A 152 25.78 7.68 -26.49
N GLY A 153 24.71 7.21 -25.84
CA GLY A 153 23.45 7.96 -25.70
C GLY A 153 22.68 8.16 -27.01
N ALA A 154 23.03 7.41 -28.05
CA ALA A 154 22.46 7.51 -29.41
C ALA A 154 21.43 6.41 -29.71
N ALA A 155 21.13 5.54 -28.75
CA ALA A 155 20.16 4.45 -28.93
C ALA A 155 18.74 5.01 -29.20
N PRO A 156 18.12 4.65 -30.33
CA PRO A 156 16.73 5.04 -30.61
C PRO A 156 15.75 4.35 -29.66
N GLN A 157 14.51 4.86 -29.62
CA GLN A 157 13.44 4.32 -28.78
C GLN A 157 13.18 2.82 -28.98
N SER A 158 13.52 2.25 -30.14
CA SER A 158 13.37 0.81 -30.42
C SER A 158 14.17 -0.08 -29.45
N TYR A 159 15.17 0.46 -28.75
CA TYR A 159 15.91 -0.24 -27.70
C TYR A 159 15.11 -0.53 -26.43
N THR A 160 13.96 0.12 -26.24
CA THR A 160 13.06 -0.20 -25.13
C THR A 160 12.00 -1.23 -25.49
N ARG A 161 11.95 -1.68 -26.76
CA ARG A 161 11.03 -2.74 -27.20
C ARG A 161 11.31 -4.03 -26.43
N GLY A 162 10.26 -4.73 -26.02
CA GLY A 162 10.35 -5.96 -25.24
C GLY A 162 10.67 -5.74 -23.76
N LEU A 163 10.91 -4.51 -23.29
CA LEU A 163 10.98 -4.21 -21.86
C LEU A 163 9.55 -4.02 -21.32
N TRP A 164 9.33 -4.50 -20.10
CA TRP A 164 8.05 -4.47 -19.41
C TRP A 164 8.26 -4.07 -17.93
N PRO A 165 8.53 -2.79 -17.64
CA PRO A 165 8.47 -2.27 -16.28
C PRO A 165 7.04 -2.31 -15.71
N SER A 166 6.92 -2.62 -14.43
CA SER A 166 5.63 -2.63 -13.73
C SER A 166 5.74 -2.22 -12.25
N VAL A 167 4.63 -1.68 -11.75
CA VAL A 167 4.33 -1.43 -10.34
C VAL A 167 2.91 -1.91 -10.10
N TRP A 168 2.75 -2.96 -9.32
CA TRP A 168 1.48 -3.68 -9.20
C TRP A 168 1.32 -4.31 -7.82
N LEU A 169 0.10 -4.75 -7.54
CA LEU A 169 -0.30 -5.28 -6.25
C LEU A 169 -0.90 -6.68 -6.39
N LEU A 170 -0.46 -7.61 -5.54
CA LEU A 170 -1.07 -8.92 -5.38
C LEU A 170 -1.57 -9.17 -3.95
N PRO A 171 -2.67 -9.90 -3.77
CA PRO A 171 -3.13 -10.37 -2.47
C PRO A 171 -2.13 -11.29 -1.81
N THR A 172 -2.01 -11.19 -0.50
CA THR A 172 -1.09 -12.03 0.28
C THR A 172 -1.47 -13.49 0.36
N LYS A 173 -2.75 -13.79 0.18
CA LYS A 173 -3.25 -15.16 0.09
C LYS A 173 -2.98 -15.71 -1.30
N ASP A 174 -2.18 -16.78 -1.37
CA ASP A 174 -1.94 -17.52 -2.61
C ASP A 174 -3.17 -18.37 -2.99
N THR A 175 -4.15 -17.75 -3.63
CA THR A 175 -5.20 -18.46 -4.37
C THR A 175 -4.94 -18.39 -5.88
N PRO A 176 -5.48 -19.31 -6.69
CA PRO A 176 -5.20 -19.34 -8.13
C PRO A 176 -5.48 -18.01 -8.81
N TRP A 177 -4.51 -17.52 -9.59
CA TRP A 177 -4.69 -16.31 -10.38
C TRP A 177 -5.69 -16.55 -11.54
N PRO A 178 -6.55 -15.57 -11.87
CA PRO A 178 -6.67 -14.21 -11.34
C PRO A 178 -7.72 -14.12 -10.22
N SER A 179 -8.21 -15.25 -9.70
CA SER A 179 -9.28 -15.25 -8.68
C SER A 179 -8.83 -14.63 -7.36
N ASN A 180 -7.54 -14.58 -7.07
CA ASN A 180 -7.04 -13.80 -5.93
C ASN A 180 -7.32 -12.29 -6.12
N GLY A 181 -7.30 -11.79 -7.36
CA GLY A 181 -7.35 -10.37 -7.69
C GLY A 181 -5.94 -9.83 -7.95
N GLU A 182 -5.82 -8.85 -8.85
CA GLU A 182 -4.58 -8.14 -9.14
C GLU A 182 -4.90 -6.68 -9.46
N ILE A 183 -4.01 -5.77 -9.06
CA ILE A 183 -4.14 -4.34 -9.35
C ILE A 183 -2.84 -3.86 -9.95
N ASP A 184 -2.84 -3.62 -11.25
CA ASP A 184 -1.73 -2.99 -11.94
C ASP A 184 -1.91 -1.48 -11.85
N ILE A 185 -1.18 -0.88 -10.91
CA ILE A 185 -1.14 0.57 -10.75
C ILE A 185 -0.55 1.19 -12.02
N PHE A 186 0.50 0.53 -12.53
CA PHE A 186 1.20 0.92 -13.73
C PHE A 186 1.94 -0.26 -14.34
N GLU A 187 1.81 -0.39 -15.66
CA GLU A 187 2.72 -1.14 -16.51
C GLU A 187 3.04 -0.31 -17.74
N ALA A 188 4.19 -0.57 -18.36
CA ALA A 188 4.42 0.01 -19.67
C ALA A 188 5.15 -0.96 -20.58
N TYR A 189 4.48 -1.30 -21.68
CA TYR A 189 5.00 -2.19 -22.69
C TYR A 189 4.46 -1.70 -24.04
N LYS A 190 5.30 -1.74 -25.08
CA LYS A 190 4.86 -1.44 -26.44
C LYS A 190 5.63 -2.32 -27.42
N LYS A 191 4.90 -2.98 -28.33
CA LYS A 191 5.45 -3.97 -29.26
C LYS A 191 6.28 -3.35 -30.38
N SER A 192 6.00 -2.11 -30.79
CA SER A 192 6.57 -1.53 -32.01
C SER A 192 7.41 -0.26 -31.80
N GLU A 193 7.23 0.49 -30.72
CA GLU A 193 7.88 1.78 -30.47
C GLU A 193 8.11 2.01 -28.98
N GLY A 194 8.71 3.13 -28.58
CA GLY A 194 9.15 3.28 -27.20
C GLY A 194 8.05 3.53 -26.17
N ILE A 195 8.50 3.58 -24.92
CA ILE A 195 7.65 3.54 -23.73
C ILE A 195 7.19 4.95 -23.34
N ASN A 196 6.07 5.43 -23.89
CA ASN A 196 5.45 6.73 -23.56
C ASN A 196 3.99 6.62 -23.07
N VAL A 197 3.52 5.39 -22.86
CA VAL A 197 2.18 5.09 -22.35
C VAL A 197 2.32 4.20 -21.13
N GLY A 198 1.76 4.62 -20.01
CA GLY A 198 1.57 3.80 -18.82
C GLY A 198 0.13 3.29 -18.78
N THR A 199 -0.04 1.98 -18.67
CA THR A 199 -1.32 1.29 -18.60
C THR A 199 -1.63 0.92 -17.15
N ALA A 200 -2.91 0.84 -16.82
CA ALA A 200 -3.40 0.30 -15.56
C ALA A 200 -4.50 -0.73 -15.84
N ALA A 201 -4.58 -1.76 -15.02
CA ALA A 201 -5.50 -2.87 -15.22
C ALA A 201 -5.92 -3.49 -13.89
N LEU A 202 -7.06 -4.18 -13.92
CA LEU A 202 -7.50 -5.05 -12.84
C LEU A 202 -7.68 -6.46 -13.37
N HIS A 203 -7.15 -7.46 -12.66
CA HIS A 203 -7.36 -8.86 -13.00
C HIS A 203 -8.25 -9.54 -11.98
N PHE A 204 -9.25 -10.27 -12.47
CA PHE A 204 -10.20 -11.06 -11.70
C PHE A 204 -10.90 -12.05 -12.64
N ASN A 205 -11.59 -13.06 -12.09
CA ASN A 205 -12.41 -13.95 -12.92
C ASN A 205 -13.72 -13.28 -13.32
N GLY A 206 -14.21 -13.55 -14.52
CA GLY A 206 -15.47 -12.99 -14.99
C GLY A 206 -15.41 -12.64 -16.47
N ASN A 207 -16.36 -13.17 -17.21
CA ASN A 207 -16.54 -12.89 -18.62
C ASN A 207 -17.11 -11.47 -18.82
N ASP A 208 -16.23 -10.47 -18.83
CA ASP A 208 -16.61 -9.08 -19.12
C ASP A 208 -16.06 -8.65 -20.50
N PRO A 209 -16.87 -8.00 -21.35
CA PRO A 209 -16.43 -7.49 -22.64
C PRO A 209 -15.24 -6.52 -22.56
N ARG A 210 -15.10 -5.76 -21.46
CA ARG A 210 -13.97 -4.85 -21.20
C ARG A 210 -12.66 -5.60 -20.98
N CYS A 211 -12.74 -6.91 -20.76
CA CYS A 211 -11.61 -7.82 -20.62
C CYS A 211 -11.34 -8.63 -21.90
N GLY A 212 -11.88 -8.19 -23.05
CA GLY A 212 -11.77 -8.92 -24.31
C GLY A 212 -12.69 -10.15 -24.41
N GLY A 213 -13.76 -10.20 -23.59
CA GLY A 213 -14.80 -11.24 -23.68
C GLY A 213 -14.42 -12.60 -23.08
N ASN A 214 -13.45 -12.63 -22.16
CA ASN A 214 -13.08 -13.78 -21.35
C ASN A 214 -12.99 -13.37 -19.87
N ASP A 215 -12.61 -14.30 -18.99
CA ASP A 215 -12.08 -13.91 -17.67
C ASP A 215 -11.08 -12.77 -17.85
N CYS A 216 -11.03 -11.81 -16.93
CA CYS A 216 -10.04 -10.72 -16.94
C CYS A 216 -8.60 -11.20 -16.63
N LYS A 217 -8.28 -12.41 -17.08
CA LYS A 217 -6.94 -12.93 -17.31
C LYS A 217 -6.32 -12.22 -18.50
N GLY A 218 -5.02 -12.03 -18.42
CA GLY A 218 -4.23 -11.58 -19.54
C GLY A 218 -4.18 -10.06 -19.62
N ILE A 219 -4.93 -9.43 -20.54
CA ILE A 219 -4.91 -7.95 -20.67
C ILE A 219 -5.63 -7.22 -19.52
N GLY A 220 -6.42 -7.96 -18.73
CA GLY A 220 -7.18 -7.42 -17.61
C GLY A 220 -8.34 -6.52 -18.04
N MET A 221 -9.04 -5.98 -17.06
CA MET A 221 -9.98 -4.88 -17.28
C MET A 221 -9.18 -3.59 -17.37
N HIS A 222 -8.97 -3.08 -18.58
CA HIS A 222 -8.19 -1.86 -18.79
C HIS A 222 -8.83 -0.63 -18.12
N LEU A 223 -7.98 0.15 -17.46
CA LEU A 223 -8.28 1.46 -16.93
C LEU A 223 -7.65 2.53 -17.84
N PRO A 224 -8.13 3.80 -17.79
CA PRO A 224 -7.53 4.89 -18.53
C PRO A 224 -6.00 4.99 -18.36
N ASN A 225 -5.30 5.11 -19.48
CA ASN A 225 -3.85 5.19 -19.54
C ASN A 225 -3.33 6.59 -19.22
N ALA A 226 -2.10 6.66 -18.71
CA ALA A 226 -1.29 7.87 -18.72
C ALA A 226 -0.49 7.94 -20.02
N ILE A 227 -0.50 9.09 -20.70
CA ILE A 227 0.26 9.30 -21.94
C ILE A 227 1.14 10.53 -21.77
N THR A 228 2.42 10.40 -22.11
CA THR A 228 3.38 11.50 -22.13
C THR A 228 3.85 11.80 -23.54
N THR A 229 4.21 13.08 -23.76
CA THR A 229 4.87 13.50 -25.01
C THR A 229 6.28 12.93 -25.09
N ASP A 230 7.05 13.06 -24.01
CA ASP A 230 8.39 12.49 -23.90
C ASP A 230 8.33 11.02 -23.45
N PRO A 231 9.34 10.20 -23.78
CA PRO A 231 9.42 8.84 -23.27
C PRO A 231 9.47 8.81 -21.74
N LEU A 232 8.77 7.87 -21.11
CA LEU A 232 8.67 7.73 -19.65
C LEU A 232 10.00 7.36 -18.97
N TYR A 233 11.04 7.00 -19.74
CA TYR A 233 12.39 6.78 -19.23
C TYR A 233 13.24 8.07 -19.18
N SER A 234 12.73 9.19 -19.68
CA SER A 234 13.47 10.47 -19.76
C SER A 234 13.62 11.14 -18.40
N THR A 235 12.62 11.01 -17.53
CA THR A 235 12.59 11.60 -16.19
C THR A 235 11.92 10.65 -15.19
N PHE A 236 11.98 11.00 -13.90
CA PHE A 236 11.21 10.30 -12.87
C PHE A 236 9.76 10.75 -12.90
N HIS A 237 8.86 9.78 -12.84
CA HIS A 237 7.42 10.00 -12.70
C HIS A 237 6.89 9.34 -11.44
N THR A 238 5.77 9.84 -10.93
CA THR A 238 5.10 9.31 -9.73
C THR A 238 3.86 8.53 -10.14
N TRP A 239 3.83 7.24 -9.79
CA TRP A 239 2.70 6.34 -9.99
C TRP A 239 1.98 6.15 -8.66
N GLY A 240 0.76 6.64 -8.57
CA GLY A 240 0.00 6.72 -7.32
C GLY A 240 -1.27 5.88 -7.35
N PHE A 241 -1.62 5.31 -6.20
CA PHE A 241 -2.84 4.52 -6.02
C PHE A 241 -3.46 4.81 -4.65
N GLU A 242 -4.69 5.29 -4.63
CA GLU A 242 -5.48 5.52 -3.43
C GLU A 242 -6.56 4.45 -3.28
N TRP A 243 -6.78 3.99 -2.06
CA TRP A 243 -7.94 3.20 -1.67
C TRP A 243 -8.61 3.78 -0.42
N GLU A 244 -9.92 3.93 -0.46
CA GLU A 244 -10.72 4.35 0.70
C GLU A 244 -11.90 3.40 0.92
N PRO A 245 -12.36 3.20 2.17
CA PRO A 245 -13.58 2.44 2.43
C PRO A 245 -14.77 3.05 1.72
N ASP A 246 -15.54 2.25 0.97
CA ASP A 246 -16.77 2.75 0.34
C ASP A 246 -17.86 2.92 1.41
N PRO A 247 -18.32 4.16 1.71
CA PRO A 247 -19.33 4.38 2.74
C PRO A 247 -20.70 3.76 2.39
N LYS A 248 -20.91 3.39 1.12
CA LYS A 248 -22.12 2.71 0.65
C LYS A 248 -21.97 1.20 0.57
N SER A 249 -20.78 0.66 0.83
CA SER A 249 -20.56 -0.78 0.80
C SER A 249 -21.19 -1.47 2.01
N THR A 250 -21.83 -2.61 1.75
CA THR A 250 -22.32 -3.53 2.78
C THR A 250 -21.42 -4.75 2.97
N ARG A 251 -20.38 -4.90 2.13
CA ARG A 251 -19.47 -6.07 2.09
C ARG A 251 -17.99 -5.72 2.26
N GLY A 252 -17.67 -4.49 2.71
CA GLY A 252 -16.29 -4.06 2.91
C GLY A 252 -15.54 -3.67 1.62
N GLY A 253 -16.28 -3.31 0.57
CA GLY A 253 -15.73 -2.75 -0.65
C GLY A 253 -15.03 -1.41 -0.44
N VAL A 254 -14.18 -1.06 -1.40
CA VAL A 254 -13.37 0.15 -1.38
C VAL A 254 -13.61 0.96 -2.66
N ILE A 255 -13.28 2.24 -2.62
CA ILE A 255 -13.17 3.11 -3.78
C ILE A 255 -11.68 3.20 -4.12
N MET A 256 -11.33 2.92 -5.36
CA MET A 256 -9.95 2.98 -5.87
C MET A 256 -9.78 4.15 -6.84
N THR A 257 -8.64 4.83 -6.76
CA THR A 257 -8.29 5.93 -7.66
C THR A 257 -6.80 5.87 -8.03
N GLY A 258 -6.49 6.01 -9.32
CA GLY A 258 -5.11 6.00 -9.81
C GLY A 258 -4.63 7.38 -10.25
N TYR A 259 -3.36 7.64 -9.99
CA TYR A 259 -2.69 8.91 -10.22
C TYR A 259 -1.40 8.72 -11.00
N PHE A 260 -1.13 9.69 -11.86
CA PHE A 260 0.14 9.83 -12.57
C PHE A 260 0.61 11.27 -12.40
N ASP A 261 1.82 11.44 -11.87
CA ASP A 261 2.39 12.74 -11.50
C ASP A 261 1.41 13.62 -10.71
N ASN A 262 0.82 13.02 -9.67
CA ASN A 262 -0.16 13.64 -8.77
C ASN A 262 -1.48 14.07 -9.45
N LYS A 263 -1.69 13.72 -10.73
CA LYS A 263 -2.94 13.97 -11.45
C LYS A 263 -3.73 12.67 -11.56
N LYS A 264 -5.00 12.73 -11.17
CA LYS A 264 -5.92 11.61 -11.31
C LYS A 264 -6.02 11.19 -12.78
N GLN A 265 -5.80 9.91 -13.06
CA GLN A 265 -5.95 9.32 -14.38
C GLN A 265 -7.26 8.53 -14.50
N TRP A 266 -7.62 7.80 -13.44
CA TRP A 266 -8.80 6.97 -13.41
C TRP A 266 -9.43 6.93 -12.01
N GLY A 267 -10.68 6.52 -11.95
CA GLY A 267 -11.48 6.51 -10.73
C GLY A 267 -12.20 7.84 -10.45
N PRO A 268 -13.00 7.90 -9.37
CA PRO A 268 -13.19 6.86 -8.35
C PRO A 268 -13.88 5.61 -8.90
N LEU A 269 -13.33 4.43 -8.60
CA LEU A 269 -13.87 3.14 -9.01
C LEU A 269 -14.27 2.33 -7.77
N ARG A 270 -15.57 2.09 -7.61
CA ARG A 270 -16.11 1.27 -6.52
C ARG A 270 -15.88 -0.20 -6.83
N THR A 271 -15.19 -0.94 -5.96
CA THR A 271 -14.91 -2.37 -6.20
C THR A 271 -16.19 -3.19 -6.31
N GLU A 272 -17.25 -2.82 -5.60
CA GLU A 272 -18.55 -3.50 -5.69
C GLU A 272 -19.29 -3.31 -7.02
N THR A 273 -18.85 -2.36 -7.85
CA THR A 273 -19.40 -2.13 -9.20
C THR A 273 -18.61 -2.86 -10.28
N LEU A 274 -17.54 -3.56 -9.90
CA LEU A 274 -16.80 -4.41 -10.82
C LEU A 274 -17.69 -5.55 -11.34
N PRO A 275 -17.49 -5.99 -12.58
CA PRO A 275 -18.23 -7.08 -13.16
C PRO A 275 -17.75 -8.44 -12.63
N GLY A 276 -18.54 -9.48 -12.90
CA GLY A 276 -18.17 -10.87 -12.62
C GLY A 276 -17.78 -11.08 -11.16
N ASP A 277 -16.66 -11.77 -10.92
CA ASP A 277 -16.10 -12.01 -9.60
C ASP A 277 -15.21 -10.85 -9.11
N GLY A 278 -15.10 -9.75 -9.86
CA GLY A 278 -14.31 -8.56 -9.50
C GLY A 278 -14.59 -8.02 -8.09
N PRO A 279 -15.86 -7.84 -7.65
CA PRO A 279 -16.16 -7.40 -6.29
C PRO A 279 -15.60 -8.33 -5.23
N ALA A 280 -15.70 -9.64 -5.44
CA ALA A 280 -15.25 -10.64 -4.48
C ALA A 280 -13.73 -10.84 -4.54
N ALA A 281 -13.09 -10.72 -5.72
CA ALA A 281 -11.64 -10.73 -5.87
C ALA A 281 -10.99 -9.56 -5.10
N MET A 282 -11.48 -8.34 -5.32
CA MET A 282 -10.96 -7.18 -4.58
C MET A 282 -11.27 -7.26 -3.08
N ALA A 283 -12.46 -7.75 -2.70
CA ALA A 283 -12.77 -7.97 -1.29
C ALA A 283 -11.84 -9.02 -0.65
N ARG A 284 -11.53 -10.11 -1.35
CA ARG A 284 -10.56 -11.12 -0.89
C ARG A 284 -9.19 -10.51 -0.65
N GLY A 285 -8.70 -9.64 -1.54
CA GLY A 285 -7.41 -8.99 -1.33
C GLY A 285 -7.40 -7.91 -0.25
N PHE A 286 -8.36 -7.00 -0.23
CA PHE A 286 -8.39 -5.90 0.76
C PHE A 286 -8.80 -6.36 2.17
N SER A 287 -9.60 -7.43 2.27
CA SER A 287 -10.14 -7.92 3.54
C SER A 287 -9.57 -9.27 3.98
N ASP A 288 -8.46 -9.74 3.39
CA ASP A 288 -7.89 -11.02 3.81
C ASP A 288 -7.42 -10.95 5.28
N PRO A 289 -7.90 -11.88 6.15
CA PRO A 289 -7.48 -11.91 7.54
C PRO A 289 -5.97 -12.16 7.68
N ASN A 290 -5.33 -12.79 6.69
CA ASN A 290 -3.90 -13.09 6.70
C ASN A 290 -3.02 -11.98 6.08
N GLY A 291 -3.61 -10.92 5.52
CA GLY A 291 -2.89 -9.78 4.97
C GLY A 291 -3.72 -9.01 3.92
N GLY A 292 -3.20 -7.88 3.45
CA GLY A 292 -3.83 -7.11 2.36
C GLY A 292 -3.25 -7.46 0.99
N PHE A 293 -3.13 -6.44 0.14
CA PHE A 293 -2.29 -6.51 -1.04
C PHE A 293 -0.84 -6.15 -0.68
N TYR A 294 0.12 -6.90 -1.21
CA TYR A 294 1.54 -6.55 -1.20
C TYR A 294 1.94 -5.97 -2.56
N LEU A 295 2.94 -5.10 -2.54
CA LEU A 295 3.53 -4.48 -3.72
C LEU A 295 4.60 -5.35 -4.38
N ILE A 296 4.61 -5.30 -5.71
CA ILE A 296 5.67 -5.78 -6.60
C ILE A 296 6.15 -4.64 -7.50
N THR A 297 7.45 -4.58 -7.73
CA THR A 297 8.10 -3.66 -8.68
C THR A 297 9.16 -4.42 -9.45
N ALA A 298 9.07 -4.42 -10.78
CA ALA A 298 9.89 -5.29 -11.62
C ALA A 298 10.23 -4.67 -12.98
N VAL A 299 11.25 -5.24 -13.63
CA VAL A 299 11.49 -5.09 -15.07
C VAL A 299 11.38 -6.46 -15.72
N ALA A 300 10.18 -6.85 -16.12
CA ALA A 300 9.98 -8.03 -16.95
C ALA A 300 10.51 -7.78 -18.38
N VAL A 301 10.76 -8.87 -19.11
CA VAL A 301 11.27 -8.83 -20.48
C VAL A 301 10.49 -9.82 -21.34
N GLY A 302 10.02 -9.34 -22.47
CA GLY A 302 9.34 -10.13 -23.48
C GLY A 302 7.89 -10.46 -23.17
N GLY A 303 7.51 -11.70 -23.45
CA GLY A 303 6.13 -12.15 -23.29
C GLY A 303 5.16 -11.62 -24.35
N PRO A 304 3.89 -12.07 -24.26
CA PRO A 304 2.86 -11.74 -25.24
C PRO A 304 2.52 -10.24 -25.28
N TYR A 305 2.86 -9.49 -24.23
CA TYR A 305 2.61 -8.05 -24.10
C TYR A 305 3.73 -7.21 -24.72
N ALA A 306 4.97 -7.35 -24.24
CA ALA A 306 6.08 -6.50 -24.69
C ALA A 306 6.71 -6.98 -26.00
N GLY A 307 6.55 -8.26 -26.37
CA GLY A 307 7.07 -8.82 -27.61
C GLY A 307 8.59 -8.97 -27.62
N ALA A 308 9.18 -9.15 -28.81
CA ALA A 308 10.61 -9.40 -28.94
C ALA A 308 11.46 -8.17 -28.58
N THR A 309 12.56 -8.39 -27.85
CA THR A 309 13.50 -7.31 -27.52
C THR A 309 14.20 -6.75 -28.77
N ASN A 310 14.85 -5.60 -28.63
CA ASN A 310 15.84 -5.19 -29.62
C ASN A 310 17.00 -6.21 -29.63
N PRO A 311 17.47 -6.67 -30.82
CA PRO A 311 18.53 -7.68 -30.91
C PRO A 311 19.90 -7.22 -30.41
N HIS A 312 20.14 -5.91 -30.36
CA HIS A 312 21.39 -5.30 -29.90
C HIS A 312 21.39 -4.98 -28.41
N LEU A 313 20.22 -4.99 -27.76
CA LEU A 313 20.10 -4.68 -26.34
C LEU A 313 20.85 -5.71 -25.48
N GLN A 314 21.78 -5.25 -24.64
CA GLN A 314 22.52 -6.09 -23.70
C GLN A 314 22.08 -5.82 -22.25
N THR A 315 21.91 -4.55 -21.86
CA THR A 315 21.34 -4.20 -20.55
C THR A 315 20.45 -2.96 -20.61
N ALA A 316 19.42 -2.92 -19.76
CA ALA A 316 18.60 -1.74 -19.52
C ALA A 316 18.23 -1.65 -18.04
N SER A 317 18.06 -0.43 -17.52
CA SER A 317 17.80 -0.25 -16.09
C SER A 317 16.68 0.73 -15.77
N MET A 318 15.80 0.28 -14.89
CA MET A 318 14.81 1.09 -14.19
C MET A 318 15.39 1.63 -12.90
N TYR A 319 15.03 2.86 -12.54
CA TYR A 319 15.45 3.50 -11.30
C TYR A 319 14.22 3.80 -10.45
N VAL A 320 14.23 3.32 -9.21
CA VAL A 320 13.20 3.56 -8.21
C VAL A 320 13.77 4.52 -7.18
N GLN A 321 13.29 5.76 -7.19
CA GLN A 321 13.77 6.80 -6.29
C GLN A 321 13.13 6.70 -4.91
N SER A 322 11.84 6.36 -4.84
CA SER A 322 11.15 6.18 -3.57
C SER A 322 9.92 5.30 -3.74
N ILE A 323 9.57 4.60 -2.66
CA ILE A 323 8.29 3.90 -2.52
C ILE A 323 7.72 4.26 -1.15
N LYS A 324 6.56 4.91 -1.13
CA LYS A 324 5.95 5.40 0.11
C LYS A 324 4.50 4.99 0.22
N ALA A 325 4.10 4.65 1.44
CA ALA A 325 2.72 4.39 1.80
C ALA A 325 2.26 5.39 2.85
N TYR A 326 1.08 5.94 2.64
CA TYR A 326 0.49 7.02 3.41
C TYR A 326 -0.86 6.59 3.95
N SER A 327 -1.14 7.01 5.18
CA SER A 327 -2.51 7.16 5.64
C SER A 327 -3.04 8.48 5.12
N VAL A 328 -4.23 8.44 4.51
CA VAL A 328 -4.92 9.61 4.01
C VAL A 328 -5.95 10.05 5.05
N TRP A 329 -6.07 11.36 5.21
CA TRP A 329 -6.94 12.03 6.16
C TRP A 329 -7.76 13.03 5.38
N GLY A 330 -9.03 13.22 5.76
CA GLY A 330 -9.87 14.25 5.15
C GLY A 330 -9.35 15.67 5.43
N ASN A 331 -10.27 16.64 5.40
CA ASN A 331 -9.91 18.04 5.68
C ASN A 331 -9.47 18.27 7.14
N THR A 332 -9.71 17.30 8.03
CA THR A 332 -9.23 17.29 9.41
C THR A 332 -7.91 16.50 9.48
N PRO A 333 -6.82 17.10 9.97
CA PRO A 333 -5.57 16.39 10.22
C PRO A 333 -5.80 15.16 11.12
N PRO A 334 -4.98 14.12 10.99
CA PRO A 334 -4.99 13.01 11.94
C PRO A 334 -4.82 13.48 13.37
N PRO A 335 -5.42 12.77 14.33
CA PRO A 335 -4.91 12.81 15.69
C PRO A 335 -3.45 12.29 15.70
N PRO A 336 -2.57 12.80 16.58
CA PRO A 336 -1.19 12.36 16.67
C PRO A 336 -1.06 10.83 16.80
N PRO A 337 0.00 10.20 16.25
CA PRO A 337 0.27 8.78 16.48
C PRO A 337 0.27 8.43 17.98
N GLY A 338 -0.34 7.31 18.38
CA GLY A 338 -0.48 6.95 19.81
C GLY A 338 -1.72 7.53 20.51
N THR A 339 -2.74 7.91 19.73
CA THR A 339 -3.99 8.47 20.24
C THR A 339 -5.09 7.40 20.27
N CYS A 340 -5.54 7.07 21.48
CA CYS A 340 -6.73 6.26 21.71
C CYS A 340 -7.98 7.14 21.60
N LEU A 341 -8.81 6.92 20.57
CA LEU A 341 -10.00 7.72 20.32
C LEU A 341 -11.23 7.08 20.95
N ALA A 342 -12.21 7.91 21.29
CA ALA A 342 -13.43 7.47 21.96
C ALA A 342 -14.45 6.82 21.00
N PRO A 343 -15.40 6.01 21.49
CA PRO A 343 -16.45 5.40 20.67
C PRO A 343 -17.28 6.41 19.88
N THR A 344 -17.72 6.05 18.67
CA THR A 344 -18.51 6.93 17.80
C THR A 344 -19.89 6.34 17.49
N LYS A 345 -20.82 7.16 16.98
CA LYS A 345 -22.18 6.74 16.58
C LYS A 345 -22.89 5.89 17.65
N ILE A 346 -22.88 6.42 18.87
CA ILE A 346 -23.51 5.78 20.03
C ILE A 346 -25.03 5.86 19.84
N ASN A 347 -25.72 4.75 20.09
CA ASN A 347 -27.17 4.63 20.03
C ASN A 347 -27.68 3.93 21.29
N ALA A 348 -28.92 4.24 21.67
CA ALA A 348 -29.59 3.61 22.80
C ALA A 348 -30.95 3.03 22.39
N GLN A 349 -31.29 1.85 22.92
CA GLN A 349 -32.63 1.27 22.85
C GLN A 349 -33.13 0.98 24.26
N VAL A 350 -34.29 1.53 24.60
CA VAL A 350 -34.94 1.35 25.91
C VAL A 350 -36.02 0.27 25.80
N SER A 351 -36.11 -0.63 26.78
CA SER A 351 -37.20 -1.60 26.84
C SER A 351 -38.53 -0.95 27.20
N LYS A 352 -39.64 -1.58 26.80
CA LYS A 352 -41.01 -1.10 27.10
C LYS A 352 -41.28 -0.94 28.60
N ASP A 353 -40.71 -1.82 29.42
CA ASP A 353 -40.82 -1.78 30.88
C ASP A 353 -39.86 -0.77 31.54
N LYS A 354 -39.05 -0.06 30.76
CA LYS A 354 -38.06 0.93 31.21
C LYS A 354 -37.00 0.37 32.18
N LYS A 355 -36.86 -0.96 32.25
CA LYS A 355 -35.89 -1.64 33.12
C LYS A 355 -34.57 -2.00 32.41
N LYS A 356 -34.48 -1.73 31.10
CA LYS A 356 -33.31 -2.08 30.30
C LYS A 356 -32.97 -1.00 29.27
N VAL A 357 -31.68 -0.65 29.20
CA VAL A 357 -31.09 0.15 28.12
C VAL A 357 -30.04 -0.70 27.43
N VAL A 358 -30.08 -0.74 26.11
CA VAL A 358 -29.05 -1.35 25.27
C VAL A 358 -28.30 -0.23 24.57
N LEU A 359 -27.03 -0.05 24.91
CA LEU A 359 -26.14 0.86 24.19
C LEU A 359 -25.38 0.09 23.11
N THR A 360 -25.28 0.67 21.92
CA THR A 360 -24.40 0.19 20.83
C THR A 360 -23.59 1.35 20.28
N TRP A 361 -22.40 1.05 19.76
CA TRP A 361 -21.51 2.07 19.20
C TRP A 361 -20.68 1.49 18.06
N GLN A 362 -19.97 2.37 17.35
CA GLN A 362 -18.98 2.02 16.36
C GLN A 362 -17.58 2.31 16.90
N GLU A 363 -16.64 1.47 16.48
CA GLU A 363 -15.23 1.71 16.68
C GLU A 363 -14.85 3.02 15.94
N PRO A 364 -14.18 3.96 16.61
CA PRO A 364 -13.71 5.17 15.95
C PRO A 364 -12.75 4.80 14.81
N ALA A 365 -12.89 5.48 13.68
CA ALA A 365 -11.86 5.40 12.65
C ALA A 365 -10.56 5.97 13.22
N ASN A 366 -9.44 5.30 12.92
CA ASN A 366 -8.09 5.80 13.14
C ASN A 366 -7.70 6.00 14.62
N SER A 367 -8.28 5.22 15.53
CA SER A 367 -7.75 5.04 16.89
C SER A 367 -6.56 4.09 16.87
N ASP A 368 -5.68 4.21 17.87
CA ASP A 368 -4.79 3.10 18.25
C ASP A 368 -5.61 1.80 18.40
N PRO A 369 -5.00 0.61 18.18
CA PRO A 369 -5.70 -0.67 18.27
C PRO A 369 -6.51 -0.82 19.56
N ILE A 370 -7.82 -0.93 19.41
CA ILE A 370 -8.74 -0.99 20.54
C ILE A 370 -8.82 -2.43 21.03
N SER A 371 -8.35 -2.63 22.27
CA SER A 371 -8.37 -3.90 22.98
C SER A 371 -9.70 -4.14 23.73
N GLY A 372 -10.49 -3.09 23.97
CA GLY A 372 -11.79 -3.18 24.62
C GLY A 372 -12.45 -1.82 24.84
N TYR A 373 -13.52 -1.82 25.62
CA TYR A 373 -14.34 -0.65 25.91
C TYR A 373 -14.70 -0.63 27.40
N GLN A 374 -14.98 0.57 27.90
CA GLN A 374 -15.46 0.80 29.26
C GLN A 374 -16.69 1.70 29.23
N VAL A 375 -17.66 1.42 30.11
CA VAL A 375 -18.81 2.28 30.37
C VAL A 375 -18.82 2.66 31.84
N SER A 376 -19.04 3.94 32.11
CA SER A 376 -19.20 4.49 33.45
C SER A 376 -20.53 5.22 33.60
N ASP A 377 -21.07 5.27 34.82
CA ASP A 377 -22.30 6.01 35.12
C ASP A 377 -22.05 7.51 35.33
N TRP A 378 -23.11 8.26 35.64
CA TRP A 378 -23.05 9.71 35.90
C TRP A 378 -22.11 10.12 37.05
N LEU A 379 -21.75 9.20 37.94
CA LEU A 379 -20.77 9.39 39.03
C LEU A 379 -19.35 8.98 38.61
N ASN A 380 -19.11 8.71 37.32
CA ASN A 380 -17.88 8.15 36.77
C ASN A 380 -17.49 6.79 37.39
N ARG A 381 -18.44 6.03 37.93
CA ARG A 381 -18.18 4.68 38.42
C ARG A 381 -18.20 3.72 37.25
N VAL A 382 -17.19 2.86 37.15
CA VAL A 382 -17.14 1.83 36.11
C VAL A 382 -18.24 0.82 36.36
N ILE A 383 -19.17 0.71 35.42
CA ILE A 383 -20.29 -0.23 35.49
C ILE A 383 -20.13 -1.39 34.51
N TRP A 384 -19.23 -1.25 33.53
CA TRP A 384 -18.96 -2.32 32.56
C TRP A 384 -17.62 -2.15 31.85
N THR A 385 -16.98 -3.27 31.53
CA THR A 385 -15.84 -3.38 30.63
C THR A 385 -16.01 -4.59 29.72
N GLY A 386 -15.59 -4.51 28.46
CA GLY A 386 -15.62 -5.66 27.56
C GLY A 386 -15.15 -5.35 26.15
N THR A 387 -15.03 -6.39 25.33
CA THR A 387 -14.56 -6.27 23.93
C THR A 387 -15.70 -6.06 22.93
N THR A 388 -16.95 -6.25 23.35
CA THR A 388 -18.13 -6.09 22.49
C THR A 388 -18.50 -4.62 22.32
N ARG A 389 -18.96 -4.24 21.13
CA ARG A 389 -19.49 -2.88 20.83
C ARG A 389 -20.94 -2.67 21.31
N LYS A 390 -21.27 -3.30 22.44
CA LYS A 390 -22.61 -3.38 23.01
C LYS A 390 -22.52 -3.51 24.52
N PHE A 391 -23.30 -2.69 25.22
CA PHE A 391 -23.53 -2.76 26.66
C PHE A 391 -25.03 -2.86 26.93
N ILE A 392 -25.41 -3.59 27.98
CA ILE A 392 -26.80 -3.74 28.41
C ILE A 392 -26.88 -3.37 29.89
N ASP A 393 -27.54 -2.25 30.19
CA ASP A 393 -27.90 -1.89 31.55
C ASP A 393 -29.26 -2.50 31.90
N ARG A 394 -29.34 -3.22 33.03
CA ARG A 394 -30.56 -3.81 33.58
C ARG A 394 -30.90 -3.29 34.99
N THR A 395 -30.19 -2.25 35.45
CA THR A 395 -30.30 -1.70 36.80
C THR A 395 -31.38 -0.61 36.90
N LEU A 396 -32.05 -0.31 35.79
CA LEU A 396 -33.00 0.79 35.70
C LEU A 396 -34.26 0.52 36.55
N PRO A 397 -34.79 1.53 37.25
CA PRO A 397 -35.92 1.39 38.18
C PRO A 397 -37.29 1.17 37.50
N GLY A 398 -37.38 1.18 36.17
CA GLY A 398 -38.66 1.04 35.46
C GLY A 398 -39.52 2.31 35.44
N ARG A 399 -38.94 3.48 35.77
CA ARG A 399 -39.63 4.79 35.76
C ARG A 399 -38.94 5.78 34.81
N PRO A 400 -39.65 6.81 34.31
CA PRO A 400 -39.04 7.88 33.52
C PRO A 400 -37.86 8.54 34.24
N GLY A 401 -36.92 9.05 33.48
CA GLY A 401 -35.74 9.75 34.02
C GLY A 401 -34.61 9.89 33.00
N ASP A 402 -33.60 10.67 33.40
CA ASP A 402 -32.38 10.90 32.63
C ASP A 402 -31.25 10.02 33.16
N TYR A 403 -30.62 9.28 32.26
CA TYR A 403 -29.51 8.39 32.57
C TYR A 403 -28.30 8.78 31.72
N VAL A 404 -27.17 9.01 32.39
CA VAL A 404 -25.93 9.44 31.74
C VAL A 404 -24.92 8.30 31.76
N TYR A 405 -24.33 8.05 30.60
CA TYR A 405 -23.24 7.09 30.44
C TYR A 405 -22.01 7.79 29.88
N PHE A 406 -20.84 7.42 30.37
CA PHE A 406 -19.55 7.80 29.80
C PHE A 406 -18.91 6.59 29.15
N LEU A 407 -18.66 6.67 27.85
CA LEU A 407 -18.10 5.58 27.06
C LEU A 407 -16.64 5.87 26.70
N TYR A 408 -15.80 4.85 26.82
CA TYR A 408 -14.37 4.91 26.54
C TYR A 408 -13.95 3.76 25.62
N SER A 409 -12.95 4.00 24.78
CA SER A 409 -12.15 2.94 24.17
C SER A 409 -10.94 2.66 25.06
N ASN A 410 -10.47 1.42 25.06
CA ASN A 410 -9.27 0.98 25.75
C ASN A 410 -8.25 0.47 24.73
N CYS A 411 -7.15 1.20 24.57
CA CYS A 411 -6.05 0.87 23.67
C CYS A 411 -4.86 0.39 24.51
N SER A 412 -4.76 -0.93 24.72
CA SER A 412 -3.66 -1.56 25.48
C SER A 412 -3.45 -0.98 26.89
N GLY A 413 -4.54 -0.75 27.63
CA GLY A 413 -4.53 -0.24 29.00
C GLY A 413 -4.68 1.28 29.11
N LYS A 414 -4.61 2.02 27.99
CA LYS A 414 -4.86 3.47 27.96
C LYS A 414 -6.30 3.75 27.55
N LEU A 415 -7.05 4.43 28.40
CA LEU A 415 -8.40 4.90 28.07
C LEU A 415 -8.36 6.13 27.15
N SER A 416 -9.29 6.18 26.20
CA SER A 416 -9.58 7.39 25.44
C SER A 416 -10.15 8.50 26.32
N GLN A 417 -10.38 9.69 25.75
CA GLN A 417 -11.35 10.62 26.36
C GLN A 417 -12.74 9.96 26.41
N SER A 418 -13.56 10.35 27.40
CA SER A 418 -14.94 9.86 27.51
C SER A 418 -15.86 10.56 26.52
N VAL A 419 -16.82 9.81 25.94
CA VAL A 419 -18.02 10.42 25.35
C VAL A 419 -19.17 10.33 26.34
N LYS A 420 -19.70 11.48 26.74
CA LYS A 420 -20.95 11.56 27.50
C LYS A 420 -22.12 11.26 26.57
N TYR A 421 -23.01 10.35 26.97
CA TYR A 421 -24.23 10.01 26.25
C TYR A 421 -25.42 9.99 27.19
N ASP A 422 -26.38 10.86 26.93
CA ASP A 422 -27.61 11.01 27.71
C ASP A 422 -28.73 10.16 27.12
N VAL A 423 -29.39 9.35 27.96
CA VAL A 423 -30.57 8.56 27.62
C VAL A 423 -31.75 9.10 28.40
N ASN A 424 -32.60 9.86 27.71
CA ASN A 424 -33.87 10.33 28.25
C ASN A 424 -34.93 9.22 28.09
N ILE A 425 -35.38 8.65 29.21
CA ILE A 425 -36.47 7.68 29.24
C ILE A 425 -37.76 8.41 29.58
N LYS A 426 -38.68 8.48 28.62
CA LYS A 426 -40.04 9.01 28.79
C LYS A 426 -40.97 7.98 29.41
#